data_AF-A0AAN9PEC0-F1
#
_entry.id   AF-A0AAN9PEC0-F1
#
_cell.length_a   1.000
_cell.length_b   1.000
_cell.length_c   1.000
_cell.angle_alpha   90.00
_cell.angle_beta   90.00
_cell.angle_gamma   90.00
#
_symmetry.space_group_name_H-M   'P 1'
#
loop_
_entity.id
_entity.type
_entity.pdbx_description
1 polymer ?
#
loop_
_entity_poly.entity_id
_entity_poly.type
_entity_poly.pdbx_seq_one_letter_code
_entity_poly.pdbx_strand_id
1 'polypeptide(L)'
;MTHFHYLALFLLLLSDPFAVVANANSEGDALYAFRRAVKDPNNVLQSWDPTLVDPCTWFHVTCDDHNRVTRVDLGHAKLSGHLVPQLGRLQRLQFLELSNNDLMGPIPKELGDLKSLVSLGLYQNNLTGSIPPTLSNLSNLKFFRLNSNNLTGRIPRELTKLTNLKILDLSDNDLCGTFPTSGSFSKFSEQSFRNNPRLKGPELMGFVRYDIGGSCN
;
A
#
# COMPACT_ATOMS: atom_id res chain seq x y z
N MET A 1 -58.70 45.42 3.75
CA MET A 1 -57.71 46.47 3.40
C MET A 1 -56.59 46.44 4.42
N THR A 2 -55.39 46.80 3.96
CA THR A 2 -54.08 46.99 4.65
C THR A 2 -53.14 45.79 4.79
N HIS A 3 -52.07 45.91 3.99
CA HIS A 3 -50.75 45.27 3.95
C HIS A 3 -50.05 45.11 5.32
N PHE A 4 -49.07 44.18 5.44
CA PHE A 4 -47.62 44.50 5.41
C PHE A 4 -46.69 43.27 5.65
N HIS A 5 -45.75 43.14 4.71
CA HIS A 5 -44.34 42.69 4.72
C HIS A 5 -43.78 41.48 5.52
N TYR A 6 -43.00 40.72 4.72
CA TYR A 6 -41.91 39.80 5.03
C TYR A 6 -41.04 40.18 6.23
N LEU A 7 -40.65 39.17 7.01
CA LEU A 7 -39.27 39.04 7.48
C LEU A 7 -38.86 37.57 7.40
N ALA A 8 -37.99 37.29 6.43
CA ALA A 8 -37.21 36.08 6.39
C ALA A 8 -36.32 36.03 7.64
N LEU A 9 -36.44 34.96 8.41
CA LEU A 9 -35.61 34.74 9.59
C LEU A 9 -34.18 34.46 9.12
N PHE A 10 -33.30 35.43 9.37
CA PHE A 10 -31.87 35.38 9.07
C PHE A 10 -31.19 34.34 9.99
N LEU A 11 -30.37 33.47 9.41
CA LEU A 11 -29.53 32.51 10.12
C LEU A 11 -28.61 33.23 11.11
N LEU A 12 -28.68 32.85 12.39
CA LEU A 12 -27.52 32.85 13.27
C LEU A 12 -27.23 31.39 13.60
N LEU A 13 -26.49 30.73 12.72
CA LEU A 13 -25.65 29.61 13.13
C LEU A 13 -24.66 30.21 14.13
N LEU A 14 -24.96 30.08 15.42
CA LEU A 14 -23.95 30.21 16.45
C LEU A 14 -22.90 29.16 16.12
N SER A 15 -21.80 29.59 15.50
CA SER A 15 -20.59 28.78 15.43
C SER A 15 -20.23 28.45 16.87
N ASP A 16 -20.47 27.21 17.25
CA ASP A 16 -20.22 26.73 18.59
C ASP A 16 -18.74 26.99 18.92
N PRO A 17 -18.41 27.84 19.89
CA PRO A 17 -17.02 28.10 20.28
C PRO A 17 -16.36 26.86 20.92
N PHE A 18 -17.13 25.78 21.10
CA PHE A 18 -16.69 24.45 21.49
C PHE A 18 -16.92 23.40 20.40
N ALA A 19 -16.79 23.76 19.12
CA ALA A 19 -16.33 22.77 18.15
C ALA A 19 -14.96 22.27 18.66
N VAL A 20 -14.98 21.19 19.45
CA VAL A 20 -13.80 20.44 19.82
C VAL A 20 -13.07 20.25 18.50
N VAL A 21 -11.90 20.88 18.38
CA VAL A 21 -10.94 20.48 17.37
C VAL A 21 -10.62 19.04 17.76
N ALA A 22 -11.41 18.09 17.26
CA ALA A 22 -11.04 16.70 17.26
C ALA A 22 -9.70 16.72 16.56
N ASN A 23 -8.63 16.56 17.35
CA ASN A 23 -7.30 16.47 16.80
C ASN A 23 -7.38 15.30 15.82
N ALA A 24 -7.43 15.59 14.53
CA ALA A 24 -7.87 14.63 13.55
C ALA A 24 -6.78 13.56 13.45
N ASN A 25 -7.01 12.42 14.10
CA ASN A 25 -6.13 11.26 14.09
C ASN A 25 -6.19 10.59 12.71
N SER A 26 -5.74 11.31 11.68
CA SER A 26 -5.90 10.91 10.30
C SER A 26 -5.13 9.64 9.93
N GLU A 27 -4.03 9.35 10.64
CA GLU A 27 -3.27 8.11 10.52
C GLU A 27 -3.98 6.95 11.25
N GLY A 28 -4.54 7.20 12.43
CA GLY A 28 -5.41 6.26 13.12
C GLY A 28 -6.66 5.91 12.31
N ASP A 29 -7.32 6.88 11.68
CA ASP A 29 -8.46 6.64 10.78
C ASP A 29 -8.08 5.74 9.61
N ALA A 30 -6.89 5.97 9.02
CA ALA A 30 -6.39 5.18 7.91
C ALA A 30 -6.12 3.72 8.31
N LEU A 31 -5.49 3.52 9.47
CA LEU A 31 -5.24 2.21 10.04
C LEU A 31 -6.55 1.52 10.49
N TYR A 32 -7.49 2.27 11.07
CA TYR A 32 -8.77 1.74 11.48
C TYR A 32 -9.64 1.32 10.29
N ALA A 33 -9.53 2.02 9.15
CA ALA A 33 -10.13 1.56 7.90
C ALA A 33 -9.57 0.19 7.46
N PHE A 34 -8.27 -0.06 7.65
CA PHE A 34 -7.68 -1.37 7.40
C PHE A 34 -8.20 -2.43 8.39
N ARG A 35 -8.22 -2.12 9.70
CA ARG A 35 -8.81 -3.00 10.73
C ARG A 35 -10.21 -3.45 10.37
N ARG A 36 -11.05 -2.54 9.88
CA ARG A 36 -12.42 -2.82 9.45
C ARG A 36 -12.52 -3.69 8.20
N ALA A 37 -11.50 -3.70 7.36
CA ALA A 37 -11.46 -4.44 6.10
C ALA A 37 -10.91 -5.87 6.24
N VAL A 38 -10.38 -6.22 7.43
CA VAL A 38 -9.79 -7.53 7.70
C VAL A 38 -10.54 -8.28 8.79
N LYS A 39 -10.51 -9.61 8.71
CA LYS A 39 -10.84 -10.50 9.81
C LYS A 39 -9.57 -10.76 10.61
N ASP A 40 -9.70 -10.65 11.92
CA ASP A 40 -8.60 -10.79 12.88
C ASP A 40 -8.98 -11.85 13.93
N PRO A 41 -8.79 -13.14 13.64
CA PRO A 41 -9.22 -14.22 14.52
C PRO A 41 -8.43 -14.27 15.84
N ASN A 42 -7.25 -13.66 15.89
CA ASN A 42 -6.36 -13.68 17.05
C ASN A 42 -6.41 -12.37 17.86
N ASN A 43 -7.28 -11.42 17.50
CA ASN A 43 -7.39 -10.11 18.15
C ASN A 43 -6.07 -9.31 18.17
N VAL A 44 -5.22 -9.46 17.14
CA VAL A 44 -3.95 -8.73 16.99
C VAL A 44 -4.18 -7.21 16.94
N LEU A 45 -5.30 -6.78 16.35
CA LEU A 45 -5.69 -5.38 16.18
C LEU A 45 -6.60 -4.87 17.32
N GLN A 46 -6.72 -5.60 18.43
CA GLN A 46 -7.64 -5.24 19.51
C GLN A 46 -7.35 -3.86 20.13
N SER A 47 -6.06 -3.48 20.21
CA SER A 47 -5.61 -2.20 20.77
C SER A 47 -5.84 -1.00 19.85
N TRP A 48 -6.29 -1.22 18.60
CA TRP A 48 -6.42 -0.17 17.59
C TRP A 48 -7.69 0.67 17.79
N ASP A 49 -7.67 1.55 18.79
CA ASP A 49 -8.79 2.42 19.16
C ASP A 49 -8.73 3.79 18.44
N PRO A 50 -9.60 4.05 17.44
CA PRO A 50 -9.58 5.29 16.66
C PRO A 50 -10.02 6.52 17.48
N THR A 51 -10.51 6.34 18.71
CA THR A 51 -10.90 7.46 19.58
C THR A 51 -9.70 8.09 20.29
N LEU A 52 -8.54 7.43 20.28
CA LEU A 52 -7.29 7.96 20.82
C LEU A 52 -6.72 9.07 19.95
N VAL A 53 -5.94 9.95 20.58
CA VAL A 53 -5.33 11.14 19.95
C VAL A 53 -4.44 10.78 18.75
N ASP A 54 -3.70 9.68 18.86
CA ASP A 54 -2.83 9.14 17.82
C ASP A 54 -2.74 7.60 17.97
N PRO A 55 -2.26 6.87 16.95
CA PRO A 55 -2.18 5.41 17.00
C PRO A 55 -0.87 4.92 17.63
N CYS A 56 -0.05 5.79 18.23
CA CYS A 56 1.32 5.44 18.64
C CYS A 56 1.37 4.52 19.87
N THR A 57 0.25 4.36 20.56
CA THR A 57 0.05 3.41 21.66
C THR A 57 -0.50 2.05 21.19
N TRP A 58 -0.89 1.94 19.92
CA TRP A 58 -1.44 0.71 19.37
C TRP A 58 -0.33 -0.34 19.23
N PHE A 59 -0.65 -1.59 19.56
CA PHE A 59 0.27 -2.68 19.28
C PHE A 59 0.51 -2.77 17.77
N HIS A 60 1.71 -3.21 17.41
CA HIS A 60 2.17 -3.36 16.02
C HIS A 60 2.34 -2.05 15.25
N VAL A 61 2.20 -0.90 15.92
CA VAL A 61 2.46 0.43 15.37
C VAL A 61 3.68 1.03 16.06
N THR A 62 4.56 1.67 15.30
CA THR A 62 5.66 2.48 15.86
C THR A 62 5.58 3.88 15.25
N CYS A 63 5.81 4.89 16.09
CA CYS A 63 5.86 6.28 15.67
C CYS A 63 7.25 6.89 15.83
N ASP A 64 7.47 8.00 15.14
CA ASP A 64 8.61 8.90 15.42
C ASP A 64 8.36 9.79 16.64
N ASP A 65 9.35 10.63 16.94
CA ASP A 65 9.35 11.66 17.99
C ASP A 65 8.31 12.78 17.80
N HIS A 66 7.63 12.81 16.65
CA HIS A 66 6.55 13.73 16.33
C HIS A 66 5.18 13.04 16.27
N ASN A 67 5.06 11.84 16.86
CA ASN A 67 3.86 11.01 16.88
C ASN A 67 3.32 10.66 15.48
N ARG A 68 4.20 10.48 14.49
CA ARG A 68 3.83 10.03 13.14
C ARG A 68 4.18 8.58 12.93
N VAL A 69 3.27 7.81 12.34
CA VAL A 69 3.47 6.37 12.11
C VAL A 69 4.63 6.14 11.15
N THR A 70 5.66 5.42 11.61
CA THR A 70 6.85 5.05 10.82
C THR A 70 6.92 3.55 10.53
N ARG A 71 6.28 2.70 11.35
CA ARG A 71 6.22 1.25 11.13
C ARG A 71 4.85 0.68 11.47
N VAL A 72 4.39 -0.22 10.62
CA VAL A 72 3.29 -1.15 10.90
C VAL A 72 3.81 -2.56 10.68
N ASP A 73 3.74 -3.41 11.70
CA ASP A 73 4.26 -4.78 11.65
C ASP A 73 3.21 -5.81 12.10
N LEU A 74 2.51 -6.36 11.10
CA LEU A 74 1.48 -7.37 11.26
C LEU A 74 1.88 -8.66 10.54
N GLY A 75 3.17 -8.96 10.46
CA GLY A 75 3.66 -10.23 9.94
C GLY A 75 3.13 -11.40 10.76
N HIS A 76 2.73 -12.49 10.10
CA HIS A 76 2.24 -13.71 10.77
C HIS A 76 1.01 -13.52 11.69
N ALA A 77 0.15 -12.53 11.39
CA ALA A 77 -1.00 -12.18 12.21
C ALA A 77 -2.27 -13.01 11.93
N LYS A 78 -2.25 -13.87 10.89
CA LYS A 78 -3.42 -14.63 10.37
C LYS A 78 -4.59 -13.73 9.96
N LEU A 79 -4.28 -12.53 9.48
CA LEU A 79 -5.29 -11.60 8.98
C LEU A 79 -5.79 -12.08 7.61
N SER A 80 -7.10 -12.05 7.39
CA SER A 80 -7.70 -12.27 6.06
C SER A 80 -8.57 -11.08 5.66
N GLY A 81 -8.81 -10.87 4.37
CA GLY A 81 -9.53 -9.69 3.87
C GLY A 81 -8.66 -8.87 2.93
N HIS A 82 -8.87 -7.56 2.85
CA HIS A 82 -8.29 -6.75 1.76
C HIS A 82 -7.41 -5.62 2.29
N LEU A 83 -6.37 -5.30 1.52
CA LEU A 83 -5.68 -4.02 1.65
C LEU A 83 -6.64 -2.87 1.28
N VAL A 84 -6.43 -1.71 1.89
CA VAL A 84 -7.29 -0.54 1.67
C VAL A 84 -6.48 0.65 1.16
N PRO A 85 -7.04 1.49 0.26
CA PRO A 85 -6.33 2.64 -0.29
C PRO A 85 -5.95 3.68 0.77
N GLN A 86 -6.67 3.73 1.90
CA GLN A 86 -6.42 4.64 3.01
C GLN A 86 -5.03 4.47 3.62
N LEU A 87 -4.41 3.29 3.50
CA LEU A 87 -3.03 3.06 3.95
C LEU A 87 -2.04 4.04 3.28
N GLY A 88 -2.34 4.52 2.06
CA GLY A 88 -1.55 5.55 1.37
C GLY A 88 -1.47 6.90 2.11
N ARG A 89 -2.28 7.13 3.15
CA ARG A 89 -2.27 8.37 3.95
C ARG A 89 -1.13 8.44 4.97
N LEU A 90 -0.41 7.34 5.22
CA LEU A 90 0.66 7.24 6.23
C LEU A 90 1.98 7.83 5.69
N GLN A 91 2.04 9.15 5.51
CA GLN A 91 3.11 9.82 4.75
C GLN A 91 4.54 9.65 5.33
N ARG A 92 4.66 9.34 6.62
CA ARG A 92 5.93 9.08 7.31
C ARG A 92 6.28 7.59 7.43
N LEU A 93 5.42 6.70 6.92
CA LEU A 93 5.64 5.26 7.01
C LEU A 93 6.91 4.86 6.25
N GLN A 94 7.80 4.17 6.96
CA GLN A 94 9.06 3.64 6.45
C GLN A 94 9.00 2.12 6.28
N PHE A 95 8.24 1.42 7.13
CA PHE A 95 8.15 -0.04 7.11
C PHE A 95 6.68 -0.47 7.15
N LEU A 96 6.25 -1.14 6.08
CA LEU A 96 4.96 -1.83 6.04
C LEU A 96 5.21 -3.33 5.88
N GLU A 97 4.99 -4.07 6.97
CA GLU A 97 5.16 -5.52 7.01
C GLU A 97 3.80 -6.19 7.25
N LEU A 98 3.30 -6.86 6.21
CA LEU A 98 2.01 -7.57 6.19
C LEU A 98 2.17 -9.02 5.68
N SER A 99 3.40 -9.53 5.65
CA SER A 99 3.67 -10.88 5.13
C SER A 99 3.07 -11.98 5.98
N ASN A 100 2.95 -13.18 5.39
CA ASN A 100 2.47 -14.37 6.09
C ASN A 100 1.08 -14.18 6.69
N ASN A 101 0.17 -13.68 5.87
CA ASN A 101 -1.24 -13.53 6.19
C ASN A 101 -2.08 -14.16 5.05
N ASP A 102 -3.40 -14.08 5.17
CA ASP A 102 -4.36 -14.55 4.17
C ASP A 102 -5.03 -13.36 3.45
N LEU A 103 -4.28 -12.26 3.25
CA LEU A 103 -4.80 -11.06 2.58
C LEU A 103 -5.03 -11.34 1.09
N MET A 104 -6.10 -10.78 0.54
CA MET A 104 -6.58 -11.03 -0.81
C MET A 104 -6.91 -9.73 -1.56
N GLY A 105 -7.16 -9.89 -2.86
CA GLY A 105 -7.49 -8.79 -3.76
C GLY A 105 -6.25 -8.00 -4.20
N PRO A 106 -6.46 -6.86 -4.89
CA PRO A 106 -5.38 -6.11 -5.50
C PRO A 106 -4.56 -5.29 -4.50
N ILE A 107 -3.30 -5.03 -4.86
CA ILE A 107 -2.47 -4.03 -4.19
C ILE A 107 -3.03 -2.64 -4.56
N PRO A 108 -3.45 -1.80 -3.59
CA PRO A 108 -3.94 -0.46 -3.87
C PRO A 108 -2.86 0.43 -4.48
N LYS A 109 -3.19 1.17 -5.53
CA LYS A 109 -2.24 2.08 -6.20
C LYS A 109 -1.76 3.20 -5.27
N GLU A 110 -2.57 3.56 -4.28
CA GLU A 110 -2.33 4.57 -3.24
C GLU A 110 -1.15 4.20 -2.32
N LEU A 111 -0.75 2.93 -2.26
CA LEU A 111 0.52 2.58 -1.60
C LEU A 111 1.72 3.25 -2.26
N GLY A 112 1.62 3.65 -3.53
CA GLY A 112 2.61 4.48 -4.22
C GLY A 112 2.77 5.90 -3.67
N ASP A 113 1.88 6.35 -2.77
CA ASP A 113 1.94 7.67 -2.14
C ASP A 113 2.82 7.71 -0.88
N LEU A 114 3.27 6.54 -0.40
CA LEU A 114 4.14 6.40 0.77
C LEU A 114 5.59 6.78 0.47
N LYS A 115 5.88 8.05 0.17
CA LYS A 115 7.21 8.47 -0.33
C LYS A 115 8.37 8.21 0.65
N SER A 116 8.07 8.05 1.93
CA SER A 116 9.06 7.70 2.98
C SER A 116 9.36 6.20 3.07
N LEU A 117 8.65 5.35 2.33
CA LEU A 117 8.71 3.91 2.49
C LEU A 117 10.08 3.34 2.08
N VAL A 118 10.66 2.56 3.00
CA VAL A 118 11.94 1.88 2.86
C VAL A 118 11.76 0.38 2.66
N SER A 119 10.74 -0.21 3.30
CA SER A 119 10.42 -1.63 3.20
C SER A 119 8.94 -1.85 2.97
N LEU A 120 8.62 -2.61 1.92
CA LEU A 120 7.28 -3.11 1.62
C LEU A 120 7.32 -4.65 1.57
N GLY A 121 6.80 -5.28 2.61
CA GLY A 121 6.66 -6.73 2.72
C GLY A 121 5.19 -7.14 2.60
N LEU A 122 4.81 -7.69 1.45
CA LEU A 122 3.46 -8.25 1.20
C LEU A 122 3.53 -9.74 0.82
N TYR A 123 4.69 -10.37 0.97
CA TYR A 123 4.94 -11.73 0.55
C TYR A 123 4.16 -12.77 1.37
N GLN A 124 3.93 -13.96 0.81
CA GLN A 124 3.15 -15.03 1.46
C GLN A 124 1.74 -14.54 1.87
N ASN A 125 0.97 -14.14 0.86
CA ASN A 125 -0.45 -13.78 0.95
C ASN A 125 -1.18 -14.34 -0.28
N ASN A 126 -2.46 -14.01 -0.44
CA ASN A 126 -3.30 -14.41 -1.57
C ASN A 126 -3.66 -13.20 -2.46
N LEU A 127 -2.75 -12.21 -2.58
CA LEU A 127 -3.00 -10.99 -3.34
C LEU A 127 -3.09 -11.29 -4.83
N THR A 128 -3.99 -10.60 -5.53
CA THR A 128 -4.28 -10.81 -6.96
C THR A 128 -4.12 -9.52 -7.76
N GLY A 129 -4.35 -9.58 -9.08
CA GLY A 129 -4.25 -8.42 -9.96
C GLY A 129 -2.81 -8.03 -10.27
N SER A 130 -2.63 -6.90 -10.94
CA SER A 130 -1.31 -6.43 -11.38
C SER A 130 -0.58 -5.64 -10.32
N ILE A 131 0.76 -5.65 -10.41
CA ILE A 131 1.61 -4.75 -9.62
C ILE A 131 1.34 -3.31 -10.08
N PRO A 132 0.90 -2.38 -9.19
CA PRO A 132 0.61 -1.02 -9.58
C PRO A 132 1.88 -0.27 -10.04
N PRO A 133 1.89 0.35 -11.24
CA PRO A 133 3.04 1.15 -11.69
C PRO A 133 3.35 2.34 -10.77
N THR A 134 2.37 2.81 -9.98
CA THR A 134 2.52 3.89 -9.00
C THR A 134 3.52 3.55 -7.89
N LEU A 135 3.82 2.26 -7.64
CA LEU A 135 4.87 1.85 -6.71
C LEU A 135 6.27 2.31 -7.15
N SER A 136 6.45 2.72 -8.41
CA SER A 136 7.68 3.37 -8.88
C SER A 136 7.95 4.74 -8.25
N ASN A 137 6.95 5.33 -7.59
CA ASN A 137 7.11 6.59 -6.87
C ASN A 137 7.80 6.45 -5.49
N LEU A 138 8.05 5.22 -5.04
CA LEU A 138 8.66 4.93 -3.73
C LEU A 138 10.18 5.07 -3.80
N SER A 139 10.68 6.27 -4.07
CA SER A 139 12.11 6.51 -4.35
C SER A 139 13.07 6.08 -3.24
N ASN A 140 12.60 5.97 -1.99
CA ASN A 140 13.37 5.52 -0.84
C ASN A 140 13.37 3.99 -0.63
N LEU A 141 12.61 3.25 -1.43
CA LEU A 141 12.39 1.81 -1.23
C LEU A 141 13.69 1.03 -1.42
N LYS A 142 14.01 0.21 -0.41
CA LYS A 142 15.19 -0.67 -0.37
C LYS A 142 14.81 -2.14 -0.37
N PHE A 143 13.70 -2.50 0.27
CA PHE A 143 13.26 -3.88 0.40
C PHE A 143 11.86 -4.01 -0.19
N PHE A 144 11.74 -4.73 -1.29
CA PHE A 144 10.48 -4.88 -2.01
C PHE A 144 10.21 -6.37 -2.24
N ARG A 145 9.30 -6.95 -1.45
CA ARG A 145 8.97 -8.38 -1.51
C ARG A 145 7.48 -8.57 -1.71
N LEU A 146 7.12 -9.15 -2.85
CA LEU A 146 5.76 -9.52 -3.24
C LEU A 146 5.65 -11.02 -3.54
N ASN A 147 6.70 -11.80 -3.27
CA ASN A 147 6.76 -13.20 -3.62
C ASN A 147 5.68 -14.04 -2.92
N SER A 148 5.35 -15.21 -3.49
CA SER A 148 4.35 -16.13 -2.94
C SER A 148 2.98 -15.46 -2.79
N ASN A 149 2.46 -14.99 -3.92
CA ASN A 149 1.12 -14.41 -4.08
C ASN A 149 0.51 -14.92 -5.40
N ASN A 150 -0.64 -14.38 -5.79
CA ASN A 150 -1.35 -14.70 -7.03
C ASN A 150 -1.35 -13.49 -7.98
N LEU A 151 -0.29 -12.67 -7.96
CA LEU A 151 -0.19 -11.48 -8.80
C LEU A 151 -0.06 -11.87 -10.27
N THR A 152 -0.75 -11.13 -11.13
CA THR A 152 -0.80 -11.36 -12.58
C THR A 152 -0.32 -10.12 -13.34
N GLY A 153 -0.32 -10.20 -14.67
CA GLY A 153 0.09 -9.07 -15.50
C GLY A 153 1.62 -8.91 -15.57
N ARG A 154 2.05 -7.87 -16.29
CA ARG A 154 3.47 -7.61 -16.52
C ARG A 154 4.09 -6.89 -15.34
N ILE A 155 5.40 -7.08 -15.15
CA ILE A 155 6.20 -6.26 -14.25
C ILE A 155 6.26 -4.83 -14.84
N PRO A 156 5.77 -3.78 -14.13
CA PRO A 156 5.82 -2.42 -14.64
C PRO A 156 7.25 -1.94 -14.84
N ARG A 157 7.58 -1.47 -16.05
CA ARG A 157 8.92 -0.99 -16.39
C ARG A 157 9.32 0.24 -15.57
N GLU A 158 8.35 1.01 -15.09
CA GLU A 158 8.53 2.16 -14.23
C GLU A 158 9.28 1.79 -12.93
N LEU A 159 9.17 0.54 -12.44
CA LEU A 159 9.87 0.08 -11.24
C LEU A 159 11.40 0.11 -11.40
N THR A 160 11.92 0.09 -12.63
CA THR A 160 13.36 0.23 -12.90
C THR A 160 13.94 1.58 -12.44
N LYS A 161 13.08 2.57 -12.15
CA LYS A 161 13.44 3.88 -11.57
C LYS A 161 13.79 3.82 -10.09
N LEU A 162 13.48 2.71 -9.39
CA LEU A 162 13.74 2.54 -7.96
C LEU A 162 15.21 2.24 -7.68
N THR A 163 16.08 3.24 -7.84
CA THR A 163 17.55 3.10 -7.78
C THR A 163 18.07 2.59 -6.44
N ASN A 164 17.35 2.86 -5.34
CA ASN A 164 17.72 2.48 -3.98
C ASN A 164 17.42 1.02 -3.60
N LEU A 165 16.77 0.23 -4.47
CA LEU A 165 16.43 -1.16 -4.13
C LEU A 165 17.69 -1.96 -3.76
N LYS A 166 17.60 -2.78 -2.73
CA LYS A 166 18.65 -3.71 -2.30
C LYS A 166 18.18 -5.14 -2.39
N ILE A 167 16.89 -5.36 -2.14
CA ILE A 167 16.23 -6.65 -2.28
C ILE A 167 14.96 -6.43 -3.10
N LEU A 168 14.83 -7.23 -4.15
CA LEU A 168 13.62 -7.40 -4.93
C LEU A 168 13.29 -8.87 -4.96
N ASP A 169 12.06 -9.22 -4.60
CA ASP A 169 11.56 -10.57 -4.75
C ASP A 169 10.11 -10.56 -5.27
N LEU A 170 9.95 -11.01 -6.51
CA LEU A 170 8.69 -11.15 -7.23
C LEU A 170 8.46 -12.63 -7.60
N SER A 171 9.20 -13.57 -7.00
CA SER A 171 9.06 -14.99 -7.32
C SER A 171 7.70 -15.54 -6.90
N ASP A 172 7.36 -16.74 -7.37
CA ASP A 172 6.19 -17.47 -6.89
C ASP A 172 4.89 -16.65 -7.03
N ASN A 173 4.61 -16.24 -8.26
CA ASN A 173 3.41 -15.50 -8.67
C ASN A 173 2.94 -16.02 -10.05
N ASP A 174 1.98 -15.34 -10.68
CA ASP A 174 1.52 -15.64 -12.04
C ASP A 174 1.78 -14.46 -13.00
N LEU A 175 2.93 -13.80 -12.84
CA LEU A 175 3.39 -12.71 -13.69
C LEU A 175 3.70 -13.22 -15.10
N CYS A 176 3.57 -12.33 -16.08
CA CYS A 176 3.69 -12.65 -17.49
C CYS A 176 4.60 -11.66 -18.25
N GLY A 177 4.98 -12.04 -19.47
CA GLY A 177 5.81 -11.21 -20.34
C GLY A 177 7.30 -11.44 -20.07
N THR A 178 8.09 -10.37 -19.94
CA THR A 178 9.53 -10.43 -19.62
C THR A 178 9.82 -9.59 -18.38
N PHE A 179 10.97 -9.83 -17.73
CA PHE A 179 11.45 -8.96 -16.65
C PHE A 179 12.50 -7.96 -17.15
N PRO A 180 12.46 -6.69 -16.71
CA PRO A 180 13.44 -5.70 -17.12
C PRO A 180 14.87 -6.09 -16.71
N THR A 181 15.83 -5.83 -17.58
CA THR A 181 17.28 -6.07 -17.34
C THR A 181 18.08 -4.77 -17.16
N SER A 182 17.38 -3.65 -16.92
CA SER A 182 17.98 -2.31 -16.90
C SER A 182 17.56 -1.48 -15.69
N GLY A 183 18.17 -0.30 -15.54
CA GLY A 183 17.95 0.56 -14.39
C GLY A 183 18.33 -0.15 -13.10
N SER A 184 17.49 -0.05 -12.06
CA SER A 184 17.72 -0.74 -10.80
C SER A 184 17.58 -2.27 -10.87
N PHE A 185 16.98 -2.81 -11.94
CA PHE A 185 16.73 -4.24 -12.07
C PHE A 185 17.96 -5.02 -12.58
N SER A 186 18.92 -4.36 -13.21
CA SER A 186 20.13 -4.99 -13.77
C SER A 186 21.00 -5.71 -12.75
N LYS A 187 20.83 -5.41 -11.45
CA LYS A 187 21.58 -6.04 -10.35
C LYS A 187 20.89 -7.26 -9.73
N PHE A 188 19.64 -7.54 -10.09
CA PHE A 188 18.90 -8.67 -9.55
C PHE A 188 19.03 -9.90 -10.44
N SER A 189 19.23 -11.06 -9.83
CA SER A 189 19.31 -12.33 -10.54
C SER A 189 17.94 -12.86 -10.93
N GLU A 190 17.90 -13.88 -11.78
CA GLU A 190 16.66 -14.58 -12.16
C GLU A 190 15.90 -15.17 -10.96
N GLN A 191 16.58 -15.39 -9.82
CA GLN A 191 15.93 -15.88 -8.60
C GLN A 191 14.82 -14.95 -8.11
N SER A 192 14.96 -13.63 -8.30
CA SER A 192 13.94 -12.64 -7.95
C SER A 192 12.66 -12.76 -8.78
N PHE A 193 12.65 -13.58 -9.84
CA PHE A 193 11.56 -13.70 -10.80
C PHE A 193 11.11 -15.15 -11.02
N ARG A 194 11.75 -16.13 -10.35
CA ARG A 194 11.48 -17.56 -10.54
C ARG A 194 10.02 -17.91 -10.23
N ASN A 195 9.58 -19.08 -10.69
CA ASN A 195 8.24 -19.61 -10.40
C ASN A 195 7.11 -18.64 -10.79
N ASN A 196 7.26 -17.98 -11.93
CA ASN A 196 6.21 -17.25 -12.63
C ASN A 196 5.96 -17.94 -13.99
N PRO A 197 4.96 -18.83 -14.12
CA PRO A 197 4.83 -19.74 -15.27
C PRO A 197 4.72 -19.04 -16.64
N ARG A 198 4.19 -17.80 -16.66
CA ARG A 198 3.98 -17.01 -17.88
C ARG A 198 5.08 -15.97 -18.14
N LEU A 199 6.10 -15.90 -17.28
CA LEU A 199 7.22 -14.97 -17.40
C LEU A 199 8.34 -15.62 -18.23
N LYS A 200 8.55 -15.12 -19.45
CA LYS A 200 9.37 -15.70 -20.51
C LYS A 200 10.87 -15.40 -20.39
N GLY A 201 11.33 -14.81 -19.27
CA GLY A 201 12.75 -14.50 -19.04
C GLY A 201 13.12 -13.01 -19.17
N PRO A 202 14.41 -12.70 -19.30
CA PRO A 202 14.91 -11.32 -19.35
C PRO A 202 14.47 -10.58 -20.61
N GLU A 203 14.18 -9.28 -20.49
CA GLU A 203 13.99 -8.38 -21.62
C GLU A 203 15.32 -8.25 -22.41
N LEU A 204 15.30 -8.61 -23.70
CA LEU A 204 16.43 -8.47 -24.61
C LEU A 204 16.48 -7.03 -25.15
N MET A 205 17.53 -6.28 -24.80
CA MET A 205 17.78 -4.96 -25.38
C MET A 205 18.30 -5.12 -26.82
N GLY A 206 17.56 -4.61 -27.82
CA GLY A 206 18.08 -4.39 -29.18
C GLY A 206 17.48 -5.22 -30.31
N PHE A 207 16.68 -6.25 -30.02
CA PHE A 207 15.91 -6.95 -31.04
C PHE A 207 14.50 -7.21 -30.51
N VAL A 208 13.50 -6.95 -31.35
CA VAL A 208 12.06 -7.02 -31.08
C VAL A 208 11.51 -5.75 -30.42
N ARG A 209 10.64 -5.05 -31.17
CA ARG A 209 9.75 -4.01 -30.64
C ARG A 209 9.13 -4.56 -29.37
N TYR A 210 9.09 -3.75 -28.31
CA TYR A 210 8.31 -4.04 -27.10
C TYR A 210 7.05 -4.74 -27.56
N ASP A 211 6.88 -6.01 -27.20
CA ASP A 211 5.72 -6.76 -27.66
C ASP A 211 4.55 -6.21 -26.84
N ILE A 212 4.10 -5.00 -27.17
CA ILE A 212 2.96 -4.30 -26.60
C ILE A 212 1.66 -5.04 -26.97
N GLY A 213 1.75 -6.01 -27.89
CA GLY A 213 0.63 -6.75 -28.47
C GLY A 213 0.43 -8.17 -27.94
N GLY A 214 1.41 -8.79 -27.28
CA GLY A 214 1.22 -10.10 -26.65
C GLY A 214 0.47 -9.97 -25.33
N SER A 215 -0.87 -9.99 -25.35
CA SER A 215 -1.66 -10.00 -24.12
C SER A 215 -1.17 -11.08 -23.16
N CYS A 216 -1.25 -10.81 -21.86
CA CYS A 216 -1.17 -11.84 -20.82
C CYS A 216 -2.45 -12.71 -20.81
N ASN A 217 -2.85 -13.16 -22.00
CA ASN A 217 -3.92 -14.11 -22.25
C ASN A 217 -3.31 -15.51 -22.30
#